data_AF-A0A0Q5Q741-F1
#
_entry.id   AF-A0A0Q5Q741-F1
#
_cell.length_a   1.000
_cell.length_b   1.000
_cell.length_c   1.000
_cell.angle_alpha   90.00
_cell.angle_beta   90.00
_cell.angle_gamma   90.00
#
_symmetry.space_group_name_H-M   'P 1'
#
loop_
_entity.id
_entity.type
_entity.pdbx_description
1 polymer ?
#
loop_
_entity_poly.entity_id
_entity_poly.type
_entity_poly.pdbx_seq_one_letter_code
_entity_poly.pdbx_strand_id
1 'polypeptide(L)'
;MTEKQLKIRQQAFALSVCTIVFMAVYNFCTWYATSLDRVPSFTFDFEQSIPFVPLSIIPYMAGGLFFCLVFFACKDKLQVKILAWRMLFVIIAAGLFFVIVPLKYSVPKPEVSNDILGLSFSFLNTFDSPFNQSPSLHITFAFIFWSVFREVKKWRILYAVSLILVGVSTLTTFQHHVIDVLSGAILAHLSFIIIPYRKNDPQYRNLRVANYYFLAGWIFISAALLTQKFLGTEGLLLIFPALIILMTGYYYQKRMEILSPIMLMFKQNIHPFKKD
;
A
#
# COMPACT_ATOMS: atom_id res chain seq x y z
N MET A 1 -16.86 -28.75 13.94
CA MET A 1 -16.16 -27.90 12.95
C MET A 1 -14.70 -27.80 13.37
N THR A 2 -13.74 -28.05 12.47
CA THR A 2 -12.31 -28.06 12.83
C THR A 2 -11.74 -26.64 12.96
N GLU A 3 -10.67 -26.43 13.72
CA GLU A 3 -10.02 -25.12 13.86
C GLU A 3 -9.59 -24.54 12.50
N LYS A 4 -9.14 -25.39 11.58
CA LYS A 4 -8.79 -25.02 10.21
C LYS A 4 -10.01 -24.47 9.44
N GLN A 5 -11.17 -25.11 9.57
CA GLN A 5 -12.41 -24.63 8.95
C GLN A 5 -12.85 -23.28 9.52
N LEU A 6 -12.69 -23.06 10.84
CA LEU A 6 -13.01 -21.79 11.47
C LEU A 6 -12.12 -20.66 10.97
N LYS A 7 -10.83 -20.92 10.80
CA LYS A 7 -9.88 -19.95 10.25
C LYS A 7 -10.23 -19.55 8.81
N ILE A 8 -10.51 -20.53 7.93
CA ILE A 8 -10.86 -20.25 6.53
C ILE A 8 -12.15 -19.43 6.45
N ARG A 9 -13.17 -19.75 7.25
CA ARG A 9 -14.40 -18.96 7.31
C ARG A 9 -14.16 -17.52 7.72
N GLN A 10 -13.29 -17.28 8.71
CA GLN A 10 -12.93 -15.93 9.13
C GLN A 10 -12.14 -15.16 8.07
N GLN A 11 -11.22 -15.82 7.38
CA GLN A 11 -10.46 -15.24 6.25
C GLN A 11 -11.41 -14.86 5.11
N ALA A 12 -12.32 -15.76 4.73
CA ALA A 12 -13.32 -15.51 3.69
C ALA A 12 -14.29 -14.39 4.08
N PHE A 13 -14.77 -14.38 5.33
CA PHE A 13 -15.64 -13.31 5.83
C PHE A 13 -14.93 -11.94 5.78
N ALA A 14 -13.69 -11.86 6.27
CA ALA A 14 -12.92 -10.61 6.24
C ALA A 14 -12.68 -10.12 4.80
N LEU A 15 -12.35 -11.03 3.88
CA LEU A 15 -12.25 -10.74 2.45
C LEU A 15 -13.57 -10.18 1.92
N SER A 16 -14.69 -10.87 2.14
CA SER A 16 -16.01 -10.40 1.67
C SER A 16 -16.37 -9.01 2.17
N VAL A 17 -16.14 -8.73 3.46
CA VAL A 17 -16.39 -7.40 4.03
C VAL A 17 -15.52 -6.34 3.35
N CYS A 18 -14.22 -6.59 3.20
CA CYS A 18 -13.31 -5.63 2.55
C CYS A 18 -13.68 -5.41 1.07
N THR A 19 -14.06 -6.47 0.35
CA THR A 19 -14.52 -6.37 -1.04
C THR A 19 -15.81 -5.56 -1.14
N ILE A 20 -16.81 -5.82 -0.29
CA ILE A 20 -18.09 -5.10 -0.32
C ILE A 20 -17.86 -3.61 -0.04
N VAL A 21 -17.07 -3.28 0.99
CA VAL A 21 -16.76 -1.89 1.34
C VAL A 21 -15.95 -1.21 0.24
N PHE A 22 -14.96 -1.91 -0.35
CA PHE A 22 -14.23 -1.41 -1.51
C PHE A 22 -15.18 -1.07 -2.66
N MET A 23 -16.03 -2.01 -3.09
CA MET A 23 -16.96 -1.80 -4.19
C MET A 23 -17.95 -0.66 -3.90
N ALA A 24 -18.46 -0.56 -2.67
CA ALA A 24 -19.38 0.51 -2.28
C ALA A 24 -18.70 1.89 -2.35
N VAL A 25 -17.53 2.05 -1.73
CA VAL A 25 -16.77 3.31 -1.73
C VAL A 25 -16.32 3.68 -3.14
N TYR A 26 -15.83 2.70 -3.90
CA TYR A 26 -15.36 2.89 -5.27
C TYR A 26 -16.46 3.37 -6.21
N ASN A 27 -17.62 2.69 -6.20
CA ASN A 27 -18.76 3.06 -7.03
C ASN A 27 -19.34 4.41 -6.61
N PHE A 28 -19.38 4.70 -5.31
CA PHE A 28 -19.79 6.02 -4.81
C PHE A 28 -18.86 7.13 -5.30
N CYS A 29 -17.54 6.96 -5.18
CA CYS A 29 -16.56 7.95 -5.64
C CYS A 29 -16.64 8.16 -7.15
N THR A 30 -16.82 7.08 -7.91
CA THR A 30 -17.00 7.14 -9.37
C THR A 30 -18.28 7.90 -9.74
N TRP A 31 -19.41 7.56 -9.12
CA TRP A 31 -20.67 8.27 -9.32
C TRP A 31 -20.54 9.76 -8.98
N TYR A 32 -19.96 10.08 -7.83
CA TYR A 32 -19.71 11.46 -7.41
C TYR A 32 -18.85 12.20 -8.45
N ALA A 33 -17.73 11.62 -8.88
CA ALA A 33 -16.86 12.24 -9.87
C ALA A 33 -17.55 12.45 -11.23
N THR A 34 -18.39 11.51 -11.69
CA THR A 34 -19.17 11.68 -12.91
C THR A 34 -20.25 12.76 -12.81
N SER A 35 -20.68 13.12 -11.60
CA SER A 35 -21.65 14.19 -11.38
C SER A 35 -21.03 15.60 -11.37
N LEU A 36 -19.70 15.71 -11.36
CA LEU A 36 -18.99 16.98 -11.37
C LEU A 36 -18.76 17.45 -12.81
N ASP A 37 -18.96 18.75 -13.07
CA ASP A 37 -18.72 19.36 -14.38
C ASP A 37 -17.26 19.21 -14.85
N ARG A 38 -16.32 19.26 -13.90
CA ARG A 38 -14.90 19.14 -14.17
C ARG A 38 -14.17 18.45 -13.03
N VAL A 39 -13.41 17.42 -13.38
CA VAL A 39 -12.45 16.76 -12.48
C VAL A 39 -11.03 17.12 -12.92
N PRO A 40 -10.22 17.78 -12.08
CA PRO A 40 -8.86 18.16 -12.41
C PRO A 40 -7.90 16.96 -12.44
N SER A 41 -6.70 17.20 -12.96
CA SER A 41 -5.56 16.29 -12.88
C SER A 41 -4.36 17.03 -12.32
N PHE A 42 -3.49 16.33 -11.59
CA PHE A 42 -2.25 16.88 -11.08
C PHE A 42 -1.09 15.97 -11.49
N THR A 43 -0.09 16.55 -12.13
CA THR A 43 1.11 15.84 -12.60
C THR A 43 2.36 16.65 -12.27
N PHE A 44 3.50 15.99 -12.12
CA PHE A 44 4.80 16.67 -12.19
C PHE A 44 5.33 16.70 -13.61
N ASP A 45 6.10 17.73 -13.96
CA ASP A 45 6.52 17.97 -15.34
C ASP A 45 7.46 16.86 -15.85
N PHE A 46 8.29 16.30 -14.95
CA PHE A 46 9.18 15.19 -15.27
C PHE A 46 8.42 13.89 -15.59
N GLU A 47 7.14 13.75 -15.24
CA GLU A 47 6.37 12.52 -15.51
C GLU A 47 6.19 12.26 -17.01
N GLN A 48 6.35 13.28 -17.86
CA GLN A 48 6.34 13.12 -19.32
C GLN A 48 7.47 12.21 -19.83
N SER A 49 8.53 12.04 -19.03
CA SER A 49 9.65 11.13 -19.35
C SER A 49 9.40 9.68 -18.95
N ILE A 50 8.32 9.38 -18.22
CA ILE A 50 7.98 8.01 -17.80
C ILE A 50 7.48 7.24 -19.03
N PRO A 51 8.14 6.14 -19.41
CA PRO A 51 7.72 5.38 -20.59
C PRO A 51 6.44 4.59 -20.30
N PHE A 52 5.55 4.53 -21.28
CA PHE A 52 4.46 3.57 -21.29
C PHE A 52 5.01 2.18 -21.57
N VAL A 53 4.78 1.23 -20.66
CA VAL A 53 5.25 -0.16 -20.77
C VAL A 53 4.04 -1.09 -20.77
N PRO A 54 3.51 -1.50 -21.94
CA PRO A 54 2.29 -2.32 -22.01
C PRO A 54 2.35 -3.60 -21.19
N LEU A 55 3.51 -4.27 -21.15
CA LEU A 55 3.70 -5.51 -20.38
C LEU A 55 3.47 -5.33 -18.87
N SER A 56 3.61 -4.11 -18.36
CA SER A 56 3.40 -3.78 -16.94
C SER A 56 1.92 -3.87 -16.52
N ILE A 57 0.98 -4.06 -17.46
CA ILE A 57 -0.42 -4.40 -17.16
C ILE A 57 -0.54 -5.70 -16.34
N ILE A 58 0.36 -6.67 -16.56
CA ILE A 58 0.36 -7.95 -15.86
C ILE A 58 0.59 -7.75 -14.35
N PRO A 59 1.69 -7.11 -13.90
CA PRO A 59 1.86 -6.81 -12.48
C PRO A 59 0.83 -5.82 -11.95
N TYR A 60 0.30 -4.89 -12.76
CA TYR A 60 -0.80 -4.02 -12.33
C TYR A 60 -2.04 -4.83 -11.91
N MET A 61 -2.53 -5.71 -12.79
CA MET A 61 -3.69 -6.56 -12.51
C MET A 61 -3.45 -7.58 -11.40
N ALA A 62 -2.19 -8.01 -11.20
CA ALA A 62 -1.83 -8.90 -10.10
C ALA A 62 -2.13 -8.30 -8.71
N GLY A 63 -2.23 -6.96 -8.59
CA GLY A 63 -2.68 -6.29 -7.36
C GLY A 63 -4.04 -6.79 -6.88
N GLY A 64 -5.00 -6.98 -7.79
CA GLY A 64 -6.32 -7.53 -7.48
C GLY A 64 -6.27 -8.99 -7.00
N LEU A 65 -5.36 -9.79 -7.57
CA LEU A 65 -5.13 -11.17 -7.08
C LEU A 65 -4.54 -11.16 -5.67
N PHE A 66 -3.58 -10.27 -5.39
CA PHE A 66 -2.99 -10.15 -4.06
C PHE A 66 -3.99 -9.68 -3.00
N PHE A 67 -4.96 -8.84 -3.37
CA PHE A 67 -6.07 -8.44 -2.50
C PHE A 67 -6.84 -9.64 -1.94
N CYS A 68 -7.06 -10.67 -2.76
CA CYS A 68 -7.71 -11.90 -2.31
C CYS A 68 -6.73 -12.82 -1.54
N LEU A 69 -5.53 -13.05 -2.10
CA LEU A 69 -4.57 -14.02 -1.58
C LEU A 69 -4.01 -13.66 -0.19
N VAL A 70 -3.90 -12.38 0.14
CA VAL A 70 -3.29 -11.91 1.40
C VAL A 70 -4.02 -12.44 2.64
N PHE A 71 -5.35 -12.58 2.59
CA PHE A 71 -6.12 -13.11 3.72
C PHE A 71 -5.76 -14.56 4.02
N PHE A 72 -5.57 -15.38 2.98
CA PHE A 72 -5.22 -16.79 3.11
C PHE A 72 -3.77 -17.01 3.53
N ALA A 73 -2.89 -16.02 3.31
CA ALA A 73 -1.52 -16.02 3.82
C ALA A 73 -1.40 -15.68 5.32
N CYS A 74 -2.49 -15.22 5.97
CA CYS A 74 -2.46 -14.90 7.39
C CYS A 74 -2.27 -16.15 8.28
N LYS A 75 -1.43 -16.05 9.30
CA LYS A 75 -1.09 -17.14 10.23
C LYS A 75 -2.13 -17.36 11.31
N ASP A 76 -2.69 -16.29 11.85
CA ASP A 76 -3.60 -16.34 13.00
C ASP A 76 -4.77 -15.34 12.84
N LYS A 77 -5.75 -15.45 13.74
CA LYS A 77 -6.97 -14.62 13.74
C LYS A 77 -6.66 -13.14 13.97
N LEU A 78 -5.63 -12.83 14.75
CA LEU A 78 -5.22 -11.45 15.01
C LEU A 78 -4.66 -10.80 13.75
N GLN A 79 -3.85 -11.52 12.96
CA GLN A 79 -3.31 -11.02 11.70
C GLN A 79 -4.43 -10.76 10.68
N VAL A 80 -5.41 -11.66 10.56
CA VAL A 80 -6.61 -11.43 9.72
C VAL A 80 -7.37 -10.18 10.17
N LYS A 81 -7.59 -10.01 11.48
CA LYS A 81 -8.26 -8.83 12.03
C LYS A 81 -7.48 -7.56 11.68
N ILE A 82 -6.19 -7.49 12.01
CA ILE A 82 -5.37 -6.29 11.76
C ILE A 82 -5.30 -5.96 10.27
N LEU A 83 -5.17 -6.96 9.40
CA LEU A 83 -5.22 -6.78 7.95
C LEU A 83 -6.54 -6.16 7.50
N ALA A 84 -7.67 -6.75 7.90
CA ALA A 84 -9.01 -6.26 7.53
C ALA A 84 -9.23 -4.82 8.02
N TRP A 85 -8.87 -4.52 9.27
CA TRP A 85 -9.00 -3.18 9.83
C TRP A 85 -8.16 -2.15 9.07
N ARG A 86 -6.92 -2.49 8.70
CA ARG A 86 -6.07 -1.60 7.88
C ARG A 86 -6.65 -1.38 6.50
N MET A 87 -7.11 -2.45 5.83
CA MET A 87 -7.71 -2.36 4.50
C MET A 87 -8.99 -1.50 4.52
N LEU A 88 -9.90 -1.73 5.46
CA LEU A 88 -11.11 -0.93 5.63
C LEU A 88 -10.80 0.54 5.90
N PHE A 89 -9.84 0.81 6.80
CA PHE A 89 -9.41 2.17 7.10
C PHE A 89 -8.90 2.88 5.84
N VAL A 90 -7.99 2.27 5.07
CA VAL A 90 -7.42 2.94 3.89
C VAL A 90 -8.42 3.09 2.76
N ILE A 91 -9.35 2.15 2.57
CA ILE A 91 -10.43 2.26 1.58
C ILE A 91 -11.30 3.48 1.91
N ILE A 92 -11.76 3.59 3.16
CA ILE A 92 -12.62 4.70 3.59
C ILE A 92 -11.86 6.03 3.55
N ALA A 93 -10.63 6.06 4.07
CA ALA A 93 -9.82 7.27 4.08
C ALA A 93 -9.48 7.76 2.66
N ALA A 94 -9.16 6.85 1.73
CA ALA A 94 -8.93 7.20 0.33
C ALA A 94 -10.21 7.75 -0.33
N GLY A 95 -11.37 7.11 -0.10
CA GLY A 95 -12.65 7.60 -0.61
C GLY A 95 -13.02 8.98 -0.06
N LEU A 96 -12.84 9.22 1.24
CA LEU A 96 -13.07 10.53 1.85
C LEU A 96 -12.13 11.60 1.28
N PHE A 97 -10.84 11.29 1.11
CA PHE A 97 -9.89 12.19 0.49
C PHE A 97 -10.31 12.53 -0.94
N PHE A 98 -10.69 11.52 -1.72
CA PHE A 98 -11.13 11.68 -3.10
C PHE A 98 -12.36 12.59 -3.22
N VAL A 99 -13.32 12.50 -2.31
CA VAL A 99 -14.50 13.39 -2.30
C VAL A 99 -14.11 14.86 -2.11
N ILE A 100 -13.07 15.11 -1.29
CA ILE A 100 -12.57 16.47 -1.02
C ILE A 100 -11.72 16.99 -2.20
N VAL A 101 -10.87 16.12 -2.77
CA VAL A 101 -9.94 16.46 -3.86
C VAL A 101 -10.08 15.42 -4.99
N PRO A 102 -11.13 15.52 -5.81
CA PRO A 102 -11.35 14.56 -6.88
C PRO A 102 -10.31 14.78 -7.98
N LEU A 103 -9.65 13.69 -8.40
CA LEU A 103 -8.61 13.71 -9.42
C LEU A 103 -8.86 12.63 -10.47
N LYS A 104 -8.47 12.90 -11.71
CA LYS A 104 -8.44 11.91 -12.80
C LYS A 104 -7.04 11.83 -13.41
N TYR A 105 -6.70 10.69 -14.01
CA TYR A 105 -5.44 10.62 -14.76
C TYR A 105 -5.46 11.60 -15.94
N SER A 106 -4.30 12.17 -16.29
CA SER A 106 -4.20 13.23 -17.31
C SER A 106 -3.84 12.73 -18.71
N VAL A 107 -3.25 11.53 -18.82
CA VAL A 107 -2.64 11.05 -20.07
C VAL A 107 -3.55 10.05 -20.77
N PRO A 108 -3.89 10.23 -22.05
CA PRO A 108 -4.56 9.20 -22.83
C PRO A 108 -3.60 8.02 -23.03
N LYS A 109 -4.09 6.80 -22.77
CA LYS A 109 -3.29 5.58 -22.93
C LYS A 109 -2.98 5.37 -24.42
N PRO A 110 -1.71 5.12 -24.81
CA PRO A 110 -1.38 4.77 -26.19
C PRO A 110 -2.11 3.52 -26.66
N GLU A 111 -2.34 3.40 -27.96
CA GLU A 111 -2.85 2.16 -28.55
C GLU A 111 -1.85 1.01 -28.35
N VAL A 112 -2.35 -0.15 -27.96
CA VAL A 112 -1.54 -1.35 -27.70
C VAL A 112 -1.69 -2.28 -28.90
N SER A 113 -0.63 -2.41 -29.69
CA SER A 113 -0.62 -3.22 -30.92
C SER A 113 -0.68 -4.73 -30.70
N ASN A 114 -0.40 -5.21 -29.48
CA ASN A 114 -0.49 -6.62 -29.13
C ASN A 114 -1.90 -6.96 -28.64
N ASP A 115 -2.60 -7.87 -29.33
CA ASP A 115 -4.00 -8.21 -29.03
C ASP A 115 -4.24 -8.72 -27.60
N ILE A 116 -3.34 -9.53 -27.05
CA ILE A 116 -3.48 -10.10 -25.69
C ILE A 116 -3.38 -9.00 -24.64
N LEU A 117 -2.39 -8.10 -24.79
CA LEU A 117 -2.23 -6.97 -23.89
C LEU A 117 -3.36 -5.96 -24.10
N GLY A 118 -3.78 -5.71 -25.35
CA GLY A 118 -4.91 -4.85 -25.71
C GLY A 118 -6.22 -5.32 -25.07
N LEU A 119 -6.48 -6.63 -25.02
CA LEU A 119 -7.62 -7.21 -24.31
C LEU A 119 -7.53 -6.93 -22.80
N SER A 120 -6.34 -7.04 -22.22
CA SER A 120 -6.12 -6.76 -20.79
C SER A 120 -6.39 -5.29 -20.44
N PHE A 121 -5.96 -4.35 -21.30
CA PHE A 121 -6.27 -2.93 -21.15
C PHE A 121 -7.75 -2.63 -21.39
N SER A 122 -8.40 -3.31 -22.34
CA SER A 122 -9.84 -3.15 -22.60
C SER A 122 -10.68 -3.64 -21.43
N PHE A 123 -10.32 -4.80 -20.87
CA PHE A 123 -10.90 -5.29 -19.63
C PHE A 123 -10.69 -4.27 -18.51
N LEU A 124 -9.48 -3.77 -18.33
CA LEU A 124 -9.18 -2.79 -17.30
C LEU A 124 -10.00 -1.51 -17.46
N ASN A 125 -10.13 -0.97 -18.67
CA ASN A 125 -10.95 0.22 -18.93
C ASN A 125 -12.46 0.00 -18.67
N THR A 126 -12.92 -1.26 -18.65
CA THR A 126 -14.32 -1.60 -18.34
C THR A 126 -14.58 -1.57 -16.83
N PHE A 127 -13.59 -1.95 -16.03
CA PHE A 127 -13.73 -2.10 -14.58
C PHE A 127 -13.08 -0.98 -13.77
N ASP A 128 -12.13 -0.25 -14.35
CA ASP A 128 -11.41 0.83 -13.71
C ASP A 128 -11.81 2.19 -14.30
N SER A 129 -12.56 2.92 -13.50
CA SER A 129 -12.94 4.33 -13.65
C SER A 129 -11.73 5.24 -13.82
N PRO A 130 -11.83 6.31 -14.63
CA PRO A 130 -10.74 7.26 -14.83
C PRO A 130 -10.39 8.11 -13.59
N PHE A 131 -11.22 8.00 -12.54
CA PHE A 131 -11.15 8.83 -11.34
C PHE A 131 -10.37 8.17 -10.19
N ASN A 132 -9.90 6.93 -10.34
CA ASN A 132 -9.24 6.18 -9.27
C ASN A 132 -7.79 6.63 -9.03
N GLN A 133 -7.59 7.87 -8.55
CA GLN A 133 -6.27 8.51 -8.45
C GLN A 133 -5.76 8.58 -7.00
N SER A 134 -5.58 9.77 -6.43
CA SER A 134 -4.97 9.99 -5.13
C SER A 134 -5.96 9.74 -3.98
N PRO A 135 -5.56 9.03 -2.91
CA PRO A 135 -4.30 8.28 -2.75
C PRO A 135 -4.33 6.93 -3.48
N SER A 136 -3.19 6.50 -4.05
CA SER A 136 -3.15 5.22 -4.77
C SER A 136 -3.36 4.04 -3.83
N LEU A 137 -4.51 3.35 -3.98
CA LEU A 137 -4.80 2.13 -3.23
C LEU A 137 -3.89 0.97 -3.64
N HIS A 138 -3.41 0.90 -4.89
CA HIS A 138 -2.43 -0.10 -5.31
C HIS A 138 -1.15 -0.03 -4.48
N ILE A 139 -0.60 1.18 -4.31
CA ILE A 139 0.58 1.42 -3.48
C ILE A 139 0.27 1.16 -2.01
N THR A 140 -0.84 1.69 -1.52
CA THR A 140 -1.25 1.53 -0.12
C THR A 140 -1.38 0.06 0.25
N PHE A 141 -2.06 -0.71 -0.59
CA PHE A 141 -2.22 -2.15 -0.42
C PHE A 141 -0.91 -2.91 -0.58
N ALA A 142 -0.01 -2.53 -1.48
CA ALA A 142 1.30 -3.17 -1.60
C ALA A 142 2.07 -3.13 -0.27
N PHE A 143 2.10 -1.98 0.41
CA PHE A 143 2.67 -1.88 1.76
C PHE A 143 1.94 -2.77 2.77
N ILE A 144 0.61 -2.74 2.80
CA ILE A 144 -0.20 -3.54 3.74
C ILE A 144 0.01 -5.03 3.50
N PHE A 145 0.00 -5.49 2.25
CA PHE A 145 0.19 -6.88 1.87
C PHE A 145 1.59 -7.37 2.22
N TRP A 146 2.61 -6.53 2.06
CA TRP A 146 3.97 -6.84 2.49
C TRP A 146 4.05 -7.16 3.99
N SER A 147 3.21 -6.52 4.83
CA SER A 147 3.18 -6.82 6.27
C SER A 147 2.76 -8.26 6.59
N VAL A 148 2.11 -8.96 5.65
CA VAL A 148 1.73 -10.37 5.75
C VAL A 148 2.68 -11.25 4.92
N PHE A 149 2.88 -10.95 3.64
CA PHE A 149 3.66 -11.79 2.73
C PHE A 149 5.14 -11.91 3.11
N ARG A 150 5.72 -10.91 3.81
CA ARG A 150 7.10 -11.02 4.31
C ARG A 150 7.32 -12.19 5.26
N GLU A 151 6.25 -12.70 5.87
CA GLU A 151 6.29 -13.82 6.79
C GLU A 151 6.24 -15.19 6.09
N VAL A 152 5.91 -15.22 4.79
CA VAL A 152 5.88 -16.44 3.96
C VAL A 152 7.29 -16.71 3.43
N LYS A 153 8.15 -17.30 4.28
CA LYS A 153 9.60 -17.45 4.01
C LYS A 153 9.94 -18.03 2.63
N LYS A 154 9.22 -19.06 2.18
CA LYS A 154 9.46 -19.75 0.89
C LYS A 154 9.33 -18.83 -0.33
N TRP A 155 8.39 -17.88 -0.28
CA TRP A 155 8.04 -17.02 -1.42
C TRP A 155 8.29 -15.53 -1.14
N ARG A 156 9.03 -15.22 -0.06
CA ARG A 156 9.24 -13.85 0.41
C ARG A 156 9.82 -12.94 -0.68
N ILE A 157 10.84 -13.41 -1.40
CA ILE A 157 11.49 -12.62 -2.47
C ILE A 157 10.51 -12.41 -3.63
N LEU A 158 9.81 -13.48 -4.05
CA LEU A 158 8.80 -13.39 -5.10
C LEU A 158 7.74 -12.33 -4.76
N TYR A 159 7.14 -12.38 -3.57
CA TYR A 159 6.17 -11.38 -3.15
C TYR A 159 6.76 -9.98 -3.05
N ALA A 160 7.99 -9.82 -2.56
CA ALA A 160 8.65 -8.51 -2.50
C ALA A 160 8.76 -7.90 -3.90
N VAL A 161 9.30 -8.67 -4.85
CA VAL A 161 9.48 -8.24 -6.24
C VAL A 161 8.12 -7.96 -6.90
N SER A 162 7.13 -8.84 -6.72
CA SER A 162 5.80 -8.65 -7.30
C SER A 162 5.11 -7.39 -6.78
N LEU A 163 5.21 -7.10 -5.49
CA LEU A 163 4.60 -5.88 -4.91
C LEU A 163 5.32 -4.60 -5.36
N ILE A 164 6.64 -4.65 -5.55
CA ILE A 164 7.39 -3.54 -6.16
C ILE A 164 6.95 -3.34 -7.61
N LEU A 165 6.80 -4.43 -8.38
CA LEU A 165 6.32 -4.36 -9.76
C LEU A 165 4.89 -3.83 -9.87
N VAL A 166 4.00 -4.16 -8.94
CA VAL A 166 2.66 -3.54 -8.84
C VAL A 166 2.79 -2.03 -8.67
N GLY A 167 3.72 -1.57 -7.83
CA GLY A 167 3.92 -0.15 -7.62
C GLY A 167 4.49 0.57 -8.83
N VAL A 168 5.53 0.02 -9.46
CA VAL A 168 6.10 0.58 -10.69
C VAL A 168 5.07 0.59 -11.82
N SER A 169 4.28 -0.49 -11.94
CA SER A 169 3.30 -0.60 -13.01
C SER A 169 2.23 0.48 -12.96
N THR A 170 1.86 0.97 -11.78
CA THR A 170 0.90 2.09 -11.67
C THR A 170 1.28 3.30 -12.52
N LEU A 171 2.58 3.62 -12.56
CA LEU A 171 3.13 4.72 -13.35
C LEU A 171 3.31 4.31 -14.81
N THR A 172 3.86 3.13 -15.09
CA THR A 172 4.16 2.70 -16.47
C THR A 172 2.95 2.21 -17.27
N THR A 173 1.80 2.02 -16.63
CA THR A 173 0.49 1.84 -17.29
C THR A 173 -0.31 3.14 -17.40
N PHE A 174 0.25 4.28 -16.98
CA PHE A 174 -0.42 5.59 -16.89
C PHE A 174 -1.74 5.54 -16.11
N GLN A 175 -1.79 4.74 -15.04
CA GLN A 175 -2.97 4.65 -14.18
C GLN A 175 -2.90 5.59 -12.99
N HIS A 176 -1.68 5.98 -12.59
CA HIS A 176 -1.45 6.90 -11.49
C HIS A 176 -0.35 7.90 -11.84
N HIS A 177 -0.41 9.05 -11.18
CA HIS A 177 0.65 10.05 -11.14
C HIS A 177 1.53 9.87 -9.90
N VAL A 178 2.71 10.50 -9.87
CA VAL A 178 3.66 10.33 -8.74
C VAL A 178 3.06 10.84 -7.43
N ILE A 179 2.20 11.87 -7.48
CA ILE A 179 1.50 12.36 -6.28
C ILE A 179 0.59 11.29 -5.66
N ASP A 180 -0.04 10.43 -6.47
CA ASP A 180 -0.91 9.36 -5.99
C ASP A 180 -0.09 8.27 -5.30
N VAL A 181 1.12 8.01 -5.82
CA VAL A 181 2.05 7.04 -5.24
C VAL A 181 2.55 7.51 -3.87
N LEU A 182 2.94 8.78 -3.77
CA LEU A 182 3.42 9.36 -2.52
C LEU A 182 2.32 9.41 -1.46
N SER A 183 1.13 9.88 -1.84
CA SER A 183 -0.02 9.90 -0.93
C SER A 183 -0.46 8.49 -0.51
N GLY A 184 -0.37 7.50 -1.40
CA GLY A 184 -0.61 6.09 -1.06
C GLY A 184 0.39 5.53 -0.05
N ALA A 185 1.67 5.87 -0.19
CA ALA A 185 2.70 5.49 0.79
C ALA A 185 2.45 6.15 2.16
N ILE A 186 2.10 7.43 2.18
CA ILE A 186 1.68 8.17 3.39
C ILE A 186 0.50 7.47 4.06
N LEU A 187 -0.56 7.17 3.29
CA LEU A 187 -1.76 6.51 3.79
C LEU A 187 -1.48 5.12 4.37
N ALA A 188 -0.56 4.36 3.75
CA ALA A 188 -0.13 3.06 4.28
C ALA A 188 0.51 3.20 5.66
N HIS A 189 1.46 4.13 5.84
CA HIS A 189 2.12 4.33 7.13
C HIS A 189 1.18 4.90 8.20
N LEU A 190 0.23 5.76 7.83
CA LEU A 190 -0.86 6.17 8.71
C LEU A 190 -1.67 4.96 9.20
N SER A 191 -2.02 4.03 8.31
CA SER A 191 -2.73 2.80 8.69
C SER A 191 -1.92 1.95 9.70
N PHE A 192 -0.60 1.90 9.56
CA PHE A 192 0.26 1.14 10.47
C PHE A 192 0.40 1.78 11.85
N ILE A 193 0.32 3.11 11.91
CA ILE A 193 0.39 3.89 13.14
C ILE A 193 -0.94 3.82 13.90
N ILE A 194 -2.06 4.06 13.21
CA ILE A 194 -3.41 4.06 13.79
C ILE A 194 -3.83 2.64 14.18
N ILE A 195 -3.47 1.64 13.36
CA ILE A 195 -3.81 0.23 13.57
C ILE A 195 -2.51 -0.59 13.67
N PRO A 196 -1.80 -0.51 14.83
CA PRO A 196 -0.54 -1.19 15.02
C PRO A 196 -0.74 -2.69 15.26
N TYR A 197 0.14 -3.51 14.69
CA TYR A 197 0.18 -4.95 15.01
C TYR A 197 0.79 -5.13 16.41
N ARG A 198 0.05 -5.82 17.30
CA ARG A 198 0.44 -6.10 18.71
C ARG A 198 0.92 -4.84 19.46
N LYS A 199 0.03 -3.85 19.63
CA LYS A 199 0.31 -2.55 20.27
C LYS A 199 1.10 -2.64 21.59
N ASN A 200 0.73 -3.58 22.47
CA ASN A 200 1.30 -3.71 23.81
C ASN A 200 2.53 -4.63 23.86
N ASP A 201 2.93 -5.22 22.75
CA ASP A 201 4.11 -6.08 22.68
C ASP A 201 5.38 -5.21 22.49
N PRO A 202 6.35 -5.27 23.43
CA PRO A 202 7.60 -4.52 23.32
C PRO A 202 8.43 -4.89 22.10
N GLN A 203 8.31 -6.13 21.58
CA GLN A 203 9.04 -6.57 20.38
C GLN A 203 8.70 -5.73 19.16
N TYR A 204 7.48 -5.19 19.09
CA TYR A 204 7.00 -4.38 17.96
C TYR A 204 7.22 -2.87 18.18
N ARG A 205 7.83 -2.45 19.29
CA ARG A 205 8.09 -1.02 19.59
C ARG A 205 8.90 -0.36 18.48
N ASN A 206 10.01 -0.97 18.06
CA ASN A 206 10.87 -0.41 17.03
C ASN A 206 10.16 -0.31 15.68
N LEU A 207 9.31 -1.28 15.33
CA LEU A 207 8.50 -1.21 14.11
C LEU A 207 7.49 -0.05 14.16
N ARG A 208 6.88 0.21 15.32
CA ARG A 208 5.98 1.36 15.49
C ARG A 208 6.74 2.68 15.29
N VAL A 209 7.90 2.82 15.92
CA VAL A 209 8.78 4.00 15.76
C VAL A 209 9.21 4.16 14.30
N ALA A 210 9.61 3.06 13.65
CA ALA A 210 9.99 3.07 12.23
C ALA A 210 8.89 3.63 11.32
N ASN A 211 7.62 3.30 11.58
CA ASN A 211 6.50 3.82 10.77
C ASN A 211 6.32 5.34 10.89
N TYR A 212 6.62 5.95 12.05
CA TYR A 212 6.62 7.41 12.17
C TYR A 212 7.72 8.06 11.34
N TYR A 213 8.93 7.48 11.36
CA TYR A 213 10.01 7.93 10.49
C TYR A 213 9.66 7.75 9.01
N PHE A 214 9.10 6.60 8.61
CA PHE A 214 8.68 6.41 7.22
C PHE A 214 7.60 7.39 6.79
N LEU A 215 6.60 7.63 7.64
CA LEU A 215 5.57 8.65 7.40
C LEU A 215 6.20 10.04 7.18
N ALA A 216 7.08 10.46 8.10
CA ALA A 216 7.78 11.73 7.98
C ALA A 216 8.64 11.81 6.71
N GLY A 217 9.35 10.73 6.37
CA GLY A 217 10.17 10.65 5.16
C GLY A 217 9.35 10.84 3.88
N TRP A 218 8.20 10.16 3.77
CA TRP A 218 7.30 10.33 2.63
C TRP A 218 6.69 11.74 2.55
N ILE A 219 6.33 12.33 3.69
CA ILE A 219 5.86 13.73 3.75
C ILE A 219 6.95 14.68 3.26
N PHE A 220 8.20 14.49 3.67
CA PHE A 220 9.32 15.32 3.22
C PHE A 220 9.62 15.14 1.72
N ILE A 221 9.51 13.92 1.18
CA ILE A 221 9.61 13.69 -0.28
C ILE A 221 8.48 14.44 -1.02
N SER A 222 7.23 14.32 -0.56
CA SER A 222 6.11 15.06 -1.13
C SER A 222 6.33 16.55 -1.08
N ALA A 223 6.77 17.08 0.07
CA ALA A 223 7.10 18.49 0.23
C ALA A 223 8.23 18.92 -0.72
N ALA A 224 9.27 18.12 -0.89
CA ALA A 224 10.37 18.40 -1.81
C ALA A 224 9.90 18.54 -3.26
N LEU A 225 9.05 17.62 -3.73
CA LEU A 225 8.53 17.67 -5.10
C LEU A 225 7.51 18.80 -5.30
N LEU A 226 6.63 19.04 -4.33
CA LEU A 226 5.65 20.14 -4.41
C LEU A 226 6.35 21.50 -4.38
N THR A 227 7.32 21.70 -3.50
CA THR A 227 8.13 22.93 -3.48
C THR A 227 8.96 23.06 -4.75
N GLN A 228 9.51 21.97 -5.29
CA GLN A 228 10.17 22.02 -6.60
C GLN A 228 9.22 22.50 -7.72
N LYS A 229 7.98 22.01 -7.75
CA LYS A 229 6.99 22.40 -8.76
C LYS A 229 6.53 23.86 -8.63
N PHE A 230 6.35 24.36 -7.41
CA PHE A 230 5.72 25.67 -7.17
C PHE A 230 6.68 26.81 -6.81
N LEU A 231 7.84 26.52 -6.22
CA LEU A 231 8.78 27.51 -5.69
C LEU A 231 10.17 27.44 -6.34
N GLY A 232 10.49 26.35 -7.04
CA GLY A 232 11.75 26.18 -7.76
C GLY A 232 12.64 25.08 -7.21
N THR A 233 13.75 24.81 -7.91
CA THR A 233 14.62 23.62 -7.70
C THR A 233 15.21 23.49 -6.30
N GLU A 234 15.29 24.58 -5.53
CA GLU A 234 15.72 24.59 -4.13
C GLU A 234 14.87 23.67 -3.24
N GLY A 235 13.60 23.43 -3.60
CA GLY A 235 12.74 22.47 -2.91
C GLY A 235 13.33 21.06 -2.82
N LEU A 236 14.17 20.68 -3.81
CA LEU A 236 14.84 19.37 -3.83
C LEU A 236 15.87 19.20 -2.70
N LEU A 237 16.29 20.29 -2.03
CA LEU A 237 17.15 20.20 -0.84
C LEU A 237 16.49 19.39 0.29
N LEU A 238 15.15 19.35 0.34
CA LEU A 238 14.39 18.55 1.31
C LEU A 238 14.53 17.04 1.10
N ILE A 239 15.01 16.57 -0.06
CA ILE A 239 15.26 15.14 -0.31
C ILE A 239 16.34 14.60 0.64
N PHE A 240 17.39 15.38 0.92
CA PHE A 240 18.47 14.95 1.80
C PHE A 240 17.99 14.59 3.23
N PRO A 241 17.30 15.48 3.96
CA PRO A 241 16.73 15.12 5.25
C PRO A 241 15.67 14.00 5.12
N ALA A 242 14.90 13.95 4.02
CA ALA A 242 13.94 12.86 3.81
C ALA A 242 14.62 11.48 3.77
N LEU A 243 15.76 11.36 3.06
CA LEU A 243 16.53 10.12 2.99
C LEU A 243 17.10 9.72 4.35
N ILE A 244 17.63 10.66 5.13
CA ILE A 244 18.13 10.40 6.49
C ILE A 244 16.99 9.88 7.39
N ILE A 245 15.82 10.49 7.31
CA ILE A 245 14.63 10.08 8.06
C ILE A 245 14.19 8.66 7.66
N LEU A 246 14.13 8.36 6.37
CA LEU A 246 13.81 7.02 5.86
C LEU A 246 14.84 5.97 6.30
N MET A 247 16.13 6.29 6.22
CA MET A 247 17.22 5.42 6.68
C MET A 247 17.13 5.16 8.18
N THR A 248 16.77 6.17 8.96
CA THR A 248 16.53 6.03 10.41
C THR A 248 15.36 5.08 10.68
N GLY A 249 14.25 5.23 9.94
CA GLY A 249 13.13 4.30 10.00
C GLY A 249 13.53 2.85 9.68
N TYR A 250 14.32 2.67 8.62
CA TYR A 250 14.86 1.36 8.23
C TYR A 250 15.73 0.74 9.33
N TYR A 251 16.59 1.54 9.96
CA TYR A 251 17.43 1.09 11.06
C TYR A 251 16.62 0.58 12.26
N TYR A 252 15.56 1.31 12.66
CA TYR A 252 14.63 0.85 13.69
C TYR A 252 13.92 -0.45 13.28
N GLN A 253 13.44 -0.54 12.03
CA GLN A 253 12.77 -1.73 11.53
C GLN A 253 13.68 -2.96 11.56
N LYS A 254 14.97 -2.82 11.18
CA LYS A 254 15.97 -3.90 11.22
C LYS A 254 16.29 -4.37 12.63
N ARG A 255 16.40 -3.46 13.61
CA ARG A 255 16.66 -3.85 15.02
C ARG A 255 15.55 -4.72 15.63
N MET A 256 14.32 -4.66 15.13
CA MET A 256 13.27 -5.61 15.50
C MET A 256 13.63 -7.05 15.09
N GLU A 257 14.16 -7.25 13.88
CA GLU A 257 14.50 -8.60 13.37
C GLU A 257 15.64 -9.24 14.19
N ILE A 258 16.56 -8.42 14.72
CA ILE A 258 17.74 -8.86 15.50
C ILE A 258 17.39 -9.20 16.96
N LEU A 259 16.48 -8.43 17.58
CA LEU A 259 16.11 -8.66 18.99
C LEU A 259 15.22 -9.89 19.18
N SER A 260 14.48 -10.32 18.16
CA SER A 260 13.62 -11.51 18.21
C SER A 260 14.34 -12.77 18.75
N PRO A 261 15.48 -13.22 18.20
CA PRO A 261 16.20 -14.39 18.72
C PRO A 261 16.80 -14.18 20.11
N ILE A 262 17.42 -13.03 20.40
CA ILE A 262 18.08 -12.77 21.69
C ILE A 262 17.05 -12.69 22.83
N MET A 263 15.93 -12.00 22.61
CA MET A 263 14.90 -11.83 23.61
C MET A 263 14.09 -13.13 23.86
N LEU A 264 13.95 -14.00 22.84
CA LEU A 264 13.45 -15.36 23.01
C LEU A 264 14.38 -16.21 23.90
N MET A 265 15.69 -16.06 23.73
CA MET A 265 16.70 -16.74 24.55
C MET A 265 16.64 -16.31 26.03
N PHE A 266 16.44 -15.01 26.30
CA PHE A 266 16.23 -14.52 27.67
C PHE A 266 14.88 -14.92 28.26
N LYS A 267 13.81 -15.04 27.45
CA LYS A 267 12.48 -15.43 27.95
C LYS A 267 12.37 -16.92 28.30
N GLN A 268 13.14 -17.79 27.64
CA GLN A 268 13.24 -19.21 27.99
C GLN A 268 14.05 -19.45 29.27
N ASN A 269 14.98 -18.56 29.63
CA ASN A 269 15.82 -18.69 30.82
C ASN A 269 15.19 -18.17 32.13
N ILE A 270 13.96 -17.65 32.10
CA ILE A 270 13.28 -17.07 33.30
C ILE A 270 12.28 -18.06 33.94
N HIS A 271 12.14 -19.30 33.44
CA HIS A 271 11.42 -20.36 34.15
C HIS A 271 12.25 -21.65 34.26
N PRO A 272 13.04 -21.76 35.34
CA PRO A 272 13.11 -23.05 36.02
C PRO A 272 13.22 -22.90 37.56
N PHE A 273 12.31 -22.18 38.24
CA PHE A 273 12.22 -22.28 39.71
C PHE A 273 10.79 -22.06 40.20
N LYS A 274 9.96 -23.09 40.05
CA LYS A 274 8.97 -23.41 41.08
C LYS A 274 9.33 -24.80 41.58
N LYS A 275 10.11 -24.83 42.65
CA LYS A 275 10.31 -26.00 43.51
C LYS A 275 9.03 -26.23 44.30
N ASP A 276 8.64 -27.50 44.34
CA ASP A 276 8.05 -28.29 45.44
C ASP A 276 7.05 -27.59 46.38
#